data_AF-A0A533B4S3-F1
#
_entry.id   AF-A0A533B4S3-F1
#
_cell.length_a   1.000
_cell.length_b   1.000
_cell.length_c   1.000
_cell.angle_alpha   90.00
_cell.angle_beta   90.00
_cell.angle_gamma   90.00
#
_symmetry.space_group_name_H-M   'P 1'
#
loop_
_entity.id
_entity.type
_entity.pdbx_description
1 polymer ?
#
loop_
_entity_poly.entity_id
_entity_poly.type
_entity_poly.pdbx_seq_one_letter_code
_entity_poly.pdbx_strand_id
1 'polypeptide(L)'
;MQALTGLVECGIVTRQDGENLRKAYFFIRMLIDGLRMVRGNAKDRVLPPPDSDAFIFLARRVGYTTDDWQAGARHLQTDIEQHMNATKKFFERTFGAL
;
A
#
# COMPACT_ATOMS: atom_id res chain seq x y z
N MET A 1 13.90 -6.66 -3.54
CA MET A 1 13.34 -7.78 -2.76
C MET A 1 14.40 -8.69 -2.12
N GLN A 2 15.65 -8.69 -2.58
CA GLN A 2 16.71 -9.58 -2.06
C GLN A 2 16.91 -9.53 -0.54
N ALA A 3 16.84 -8.35 0.08
CA ALA A 3 16.96 -8.23 1.54
C ALA A 3 15.86 -8.99 2.31
N LEU A 4 14.61 -8.86 1.88
CA LEU A 4 13.50 -9.58 2.53
C LEU A 4 13.62 -11.10 2.32
N THR A 5 14.08 -11.53 1.14
CA THR A 5 14.38 -12.94 0.87
C THR A 5 15.43 -13.46 1.85
N GLY A 6 16.54 -12.75 2.04
CA GLY A 6 17.58 -13.15 3.00
C GLY A 6 17.06 -13.22 4.44
N LEU A 7 16.21 -12.27 4.86
CA LEU A 7 15.59 -12.30 6.20
C LEU A 7 14.70 -13.54 6.42
N VAL A 8 14.00 -13.99 5.36
CA VAL A 8 13.21 -15.22 5.41
C VAL A 8 14.10 -16.47 5.43
N GLU A 9 15.15 -16.49 4.62
CA GLU A 9 16.10 -17.61 4.55
C GLU A 9 16.87 -17.81 5.86
N CYS A 10 17.22 -16.73 6.55
CA CYS A 10 17.85 -16.78 7.87
C CYS A 10 16.86 -17.04 9.03
N GLY A 11 15.56 -17.19 8.74
CA GLY A 11 14.53 -17.45 9.76
C GLY A 11 14.18 -16.26 10.67
N ILE A 12 14.70 -15.06 10.38
CA ILE A 12 14.40 -13.83 11.14
C ILE A 12 12.95 -13.38 10.88
N VAL A 13 12.46 -13.60 9.66
CA VAL A 13 11.09 -13.33 9.25
C VAL A 13 10.45 -14.63 8.79
N THR A 14 9.23 -14.92 9.26
CA THR A 14 8.52 -16.13 8.81
C THR A 14 8.21 -16.02 7.31
N ARG A 15 8.09 -17.14 6.61
CA ARG A 15 7.70 -17.14 5.19
C ARG A 15 6.37 -16.41 4.97
N GLN A 16 5.41 -16.58 5.87
CA GLN A 16 4.10 -15.92 5.80
C GLN A 16 4.22 -14.40 5.97
N ASP A 17 5.00 -13.93 6.94
CA ASP A 17 5.24 -12.50 7.14
C ASP A 17 6.00 -11.90 5.95
N GLY A 18 6.99 -12.63 5.42
CA GLY A 18 7.73 -12.22 4.22
C GLY A 18 6.81 -12.01 3.01
N GLU A 19 5.88 -12.93 2.77
CA GLU A 19 4.90 -12.78 1.69
C GLU A 19 3.94 -11.59 1.93
N ASN A 20 3.49 -11.37 3.17
CA ASN A 20 2.64 -10.24 3.51
C ASN A 20 3.36 -8.90 3.32
N LEU A 21 4.60 -8.79 3.79
CA LEU A 21 5.45 -7.60 3.62
C LEU A 21 5.77 -7.34 2.15
N ARG A 22 6.02 -8.40 1.37
CA ARG A 22 6.23 -8.29 -0.07
C ARG A 22 4.99 -7.71 -0.77
N LYS A 23 3.81 -8.25 -0.48
CA LYS A 23 2.54 -7.75 -1.04
C LYS A 23 2.31 -6.27 -0.66
N ALA A 24 2.47 -5.93 0.61
CA ALA A 24 2.34 -4.56 1.09
C ALA A 24 3.34 -3.61 0.41
N TYR A 25 4.60 -4.01 0.27
CA TYR A 25 5.62 -3.21 -0.42
C TYR A 25 5.24 -2.91 -1.88
N PHE A 26 4.83 -3.93 -2.64
CA PHE A 26 4.44 -3.72 -4.03
C PHE A 26 3.19 -2.84 -4.15
N PHE A 27 2.20 -3.06 -3.28
CA PHE A 27 1.00 -2.23 -3.23
C PHE A 27 1.33 -0.77 -2.93
N ILE A 28 2.07 -0.49 -1.85
CA ILE A 28 2.45 0.87 -1.46
C ILE A 28 3.30 1.51 -2.56
N ARG A 29 4.18 0.76 -3.22
CA ARG A 29 5.00 1.29 -4.32
C ARG A 29 4.15 1.72 -5.51
N MET A 30 3.21 0.86 -5.93
CA MET A 30 2.24 1.16 -6.98
C MET A 30 1.42 2.42 -6.63
N LEU A 31 0.96 2.52 -5.38
CA LEU A 31 0.19 3.66 -4.90
C LEU A 31 0.98 4.97 -4.97
N ILE A 32 2.24 4.96 -4.51
CA ILE A 32 3.13 6.12 -4.60
C ILE A 32 3.35 6.51 -6.07
N ASP A 33 3.53 5.56 -6.96
CA ASP A 33 3.72 5.83 -8.39
C ASP A 33 2.44 6.43 -9.03
N GLY A 34 1.26 5.95 -8.62
CA GLY A 34 -0.02 6.55 -8.98
C GLY A 34 -0.18 7.99 -8.48
N LEU A 35 0.17 8.25 -7.22
CA LEU A 35 0.11 9.60 -6.62
C LEU A 35 0.97 10.61 -7.39
N ARG A 36 2.18 10.21 -7.79
CA ARG A 36 3.09 11.06 -8.59
C ARG A 36 2.48 11.47 -9.92
N MET A 37 1.70 10.60 -10.54
CA MET A 37 1.04 10.88 -11.82
C MET A 37 -0.15 11.83 -11.64
N VAL A 38 -0.95 11.66 -10.58
CA VAL A 38 -2.12 12.51 -10.32
C VAL A 38 -1.72 13.92 -9.89
N ARG A 39 -0.64 14.07 -9.11
CA ARG A 39 -0.21 15.38 -8.57
C ARG A 39 0.81 16.14 -9.43
N GLY A 40 1.31 15.52 -10.50
CA GLY A 40 2.29 16.14 -11.40
C GLY A 40 3.64 16.48 -10.75
N ASN A 41 3.91 16.03 -9.53
CA ASN A 41 5.19 16.21 -8.84
C ASN A 41 5.53 15.02 -7.94
N ALA A 42 6.83 14.84 -7.64
CA ALA A 42 7.33 13.69 -6.90
C ALA A 42 7.43 13.89 -5.38
N LYS A 43 7.06 15.06 -4.87
CA LYS A 43 7.35 15.48 -3.49
C LYS A 43 6.20 15.19 -2.54
N ASP A 44 4.98 15.17 -3.05
CA ASP A 44 3.80 15.03 -2.23
C ASP A 44 3.40 13.57 -2.06
N ARG A 45 3.47 13.08 -0.81
CA ARG A 45 3.10 11.71 -0.41
C ARG A 45 1.80 11.66 0.37
N VAL A 46 1.08 12.77 0.46
CA VAL A 46 -0.19 12.82 1.18
C VAL A 46 -1.26 12.21 0.27
N LEU A 47 -2.06 11.28 0.81
CA LEU A 47 -3.22 10.77 0.09
C LEU A 47 -4.25 11.90 -0.07
N PRO A 48 -4.91 12.05 -1.23
CA PRO A 48 -6.09 12.90 -1.32
C PRO A 48 -7.16 12.45 -0.31
N PRO A 49 -8.07 13.35 0.12
CA PRO A 49 -9.23 12.96 0.92
C PRO A 49 -10.02 11.83 0.24
N PRO A 50 -10.45 10.78 0.96
CA PRO A 50 -11.10 9.61 0.34
C PRO A 50 -12.37 9.90 -0.46
N ASP A 51 -13.06 10.99 -0.13
CA ASP A 51 -14.27 11.49 -0.77
C ASP A 51 -14.01 12.46 -1.94
N SER A 52 -12.74 12.76 -2.26
CA SER A 52 -12.37 13.69 -3.32
C SER A 52 -12.28 13.05 -4.70
N ASP A 53 -12.56 13.83 -5.74
CA ASP A 53 -12.35 13.42 -7.15
C ASP A 53 -10.91 12.97 -7.40
N ALA A 54 -9.93 13.63 -6.75
CA ALA A 54 -8.52 13.26 -6.85
C ALA A 54 -8.25 11.83 -6.35
N PHE A 55 -8.96 11.37 -5.34
CA PHE A 55 -8.86 9.99 -4.84
C PHE A 55 -9.51 9.00 -5.80
N ILE A 56 -10.65 9.35 -6.40
CA ILE A 56 -11.29 8.55 -7.45
C ILE A 56 -10.37 8.41 -8.67
N PHE A 57 -9.73 9.50 -9.11
CA PHE A 57 -8.75 9.45 -10.20
C PHE A 57 -7.54 8.58 -9.87
N LEU A 58 -7.05 8.66 -8.63
CA LEU A 58 -5.98 7.79 -8.15
C LEU A 58 -6.39 6.31 -8.23
N ALA A 59 -7.57 5.95 -7.70
CA ALA A 59 -8.11 4.59 -7.73
C ALA A 59 -8.15 4.03 -9.16
N ARG A 60 -8.69 4.80 -10.10
CA ARG A 60 -8.71 4.42 -11.52
C ARG A 60 -7.30 4.25 -12.08
N ARG A 61 -6.37 5.14 -11.74
CA ARG A 61 -5.00 5.12 -12.25
C ARG A 61 -4.23 3.89 -11.79
N VAL A 62 -4.47 3.42 -10.57
CA VAL A 62 -3.80 2.24 -10.01
C VAL A 62 -4.58 0.94 -10.25
N GLY A 63 -5.63 0.96 -11.08
CA GLY A 63 -6.29 -0.24 -11.59
C GLY A 63 -7.61 -0.63 -10.90
N TYR A 64 -8.15 0.21 -10.01
CA TYR A 64 -9.46 0.00 -9.40
C TYR A 64 -10.55 0.55 -10.33
N THR A 65 -10.73 -0.11 -11.47
CA THR A 65 -11.71 0.26 -12.49
C THR A 65 -12.99 -0.55 -12.32
N THR A 66 -13.99 0.05 -11.68
CA THR A 66 -15.35 -0.47 -11.55
C THR A 66 -16.34 0.47 -12.25
N ASP A 67 -17.52 -0.01 -12.60
CA ASP A 67 -18.57 0.82 -13.22
C ASP A 67 -19.03 1.94 -12.26
N ASP A 68 -19.11 1.64 -10.97
CA ASP A 68 -19.24 2.63 -9.89
C ASP A 68 -17.84 3.10 -9.47
N TRP A 69 -17.42 4.30 -9.86
CA TRP A 69 -16.10 4.83 -9.52
C TRP A 69 -15.90 5.07 -8.02
N GLN A 70 -16.98 5.38 -7.29
CA GLN A 70 -16.96 5.52 -5.84
C GLN A 70 -16.73 4.17 -5.17
N ALA A 71 -17.26 3.07 -5.74
CA ALA A 71 -16.93 1.72 -5.26
C ALA A 71 -15.44 1.40 -5.44
N GLY A 72 -14.86 1.74 -6.60
CA GLY A 72 -13.43 1.55 -6.86
C GLY A 72 -12.55 2.34 -5.88
N ALA A 73 -12.93 3.58 -5.57
CA ALA A 73 -12.28 4.38 -4.54
C ALA A 73 -12.37 3.74 -3.14
N ARG A 74 -13.57 3.30 -2.72
CA ARG A 74 -13.74 2.62 -1.43
C ARG A 74 -12.92 1.32 -1.34
N HIS A 75 -12.83 0.56 -2.42
CA HIS A 75 -11.99 -0.62 -2.49
C HIS A 75 -10.51 -0.28 -2.32
N LEU A 76 -10.01 0.74 -3.03
CA LEU A 76 -8.63 1.21 -2.85
C LEU A 76 -8.38 1.63 -1.39
N GLN A 77 -9.29 2.39 -0.79
CA GLN A 77 -9.15 2.82 0.60
C GLN A 77 -9.03 1.63 1.56
N THR A 78 -9.87 0.61 1.36
CA THR A 78 -9.86 -0.61 2.18
C THR A 78 -8.51 -1.33 2.07
N ASP A 79 -7.96 -1.48 0.85
CA ASP A 79 -6.67 -2.13 0.63
C ASP A 79 -5.50 -1.33 1.23
N ILE A 80 -5.56 0.01 1.18
CA ILE A 80 -4.61 0.88 1.87
C ILE A 80 -4.61 0.58 3.37
N GLU A 81 -5.78 0.60 4.00
CA GLU A 81 -5.91 0.36 5.44
C GLU A 81 -5.43 -1.04 5.82
N GLN A 82 -5.77 -2.06 5.02
CA GLN A 82 -5.34 -3.44 5.25
C GLN A 82 -3.82 -3.59 5.18
N HIS A 83 -3.17 -3.10 4.11
CA HIS A 83 -1.73 -3.21 3.96
C HIS A 83 -0.97 -2.41 5.02
N MET A 84 -1.43 -1.20 5.35
CA MET A 84 -0.82 -0.37 6.39
C MET A 84 -0.96 -1.01 7.77
N ASN A 85 -2.15 -1.51 8.13
CA ASN A 85 -2.38 -2.18 9.41
C ASN A 85 -1.60 -3.49 9.55
N ALA A 86 -1.54 -4.30 8.49
CA ALA A 86 -0.76 -5.54 8.50
C ALA A 86 0.74 -5.26 8.72
N THR A 87 1.27 -4.25 8.02
CA THR A 87 2.68 -3.83 8.15
C THR A 87 2.96 -3.26 9.55
N LYS A 88 2.04 -2.43 10.07
CA LYS A 88 2.12 -1.89 11.43
C LYS A 88 2.14 -3.02 12.46
N LYS A 89 1.21 -3.98 12.40
CA LYS A 89 1.17 -5.12 13.34
C LYS A 89 2.43 -5.97 13.31
N PHE A 90 2.99 -6.20 12.12
CA PHE A 90 4.27 -6.90 11.98
C PHE A 90 5.38 -6.13 12.72
N PHE A 91 5.50 -4.82 12.47
CA PHE A 91 6.49 -3.97 13.14
C PHE A 91 6.28 -3.97 14.66
N GLU A 92 5.03 -3.73 15.07
CA GLU A 92 4.39 -3.98 16.38
C GLU A 92 5.07 -5.10 17.16
N ARG A 93 4.91 -6.29 16.59
CA ARG A 93 5.30 -7.56 17.17
C ARG A 93 6.82 -7.80 17.15
N THR A 94 7.52 -7.27 16.16
CA THR A 94 8.95 -7.58 15.94
C THR A 94 9.88 -6.59 16.62
N PHE A 95 9.52 -5.31 16.67
CA PHE A 95 10.39 -4.22 17.11
C PHE A 95 9.83 -3.40 18.27
N GLY A 96 8.58 -3.60 18.66
CA GLY A 96 7.90 -2.82 19.69
C GLY A 96 7.08 -1.66 19.12
N ALA A 97 6.28 -1.02 19.99
CA ALA A 97 5.29 -0.03 19.60
C ALA A 97 5.90 1.19 18.87
N LEU A 98 5.19 1.65 17.83
CA LEU A 98 5.48 2.89 17.09
C LEU A 98 5.05 4.15 17.85
#